data_AF-A0A1M6CAR1-F1
#
_entry.id   AF-A0A1M6CAR1-F1
#
_cell.length_a   1.000
_cell.length_b   1.000
_cell.length_c   1.000
_cell.angle_alpha   90.00
_cell.angle_beta   90.00
_cell.angle_gamma   90.00
#
_symmetry.space_group_name_H-M   'P 1'
#
loop_
_entity.id
_entity.type
_entity.pdbx_description
1 polymer ?
#
loop_
_entity_poly.entity_id
_entity_poly.type
_entity_poly.pdbx_seq_one_letter_code
_entity_poly.pdbx_strand_id
1 'polypeptide(L)'
;MNVGIDNIDEGIYNICSLIHNLVNIDVEFFDSSHNSSLQLFKFQKPLIIEDLRFSSILDMENLLKNKNSNDLLYYTDNFNLNYLCLGIFTEQNYSSGTIIVGPFLSDIPDDLLISKIIQLNNLPLGYRQELREYYKAITILDSKTYKNIGSLMVNLSSNPLINSNISFVQSNNGISNIKDSQETDDRKFYSDIEFRYKLEREIQNSVAKGESEEALKLMNSFEFNPTHRVPNNPLRAWKNYGFVINTLLRIGADKGGVSPIYIHNISDKFAILIEKVTSKAELDSLLKEMTLQYCDLVKSFSISQYSPVVGKCIDYIKVNFYNKISLKTISNEIGISPSHLSRMFKKETNFTITEFINKMKIEEAKFLIKQNKLSITDIALKVGFENHNYFCSVFKKLTYYTPKEYLLKA
;
A
#
# COMPACT_ATOMS: atom_id res chain seq x y z
N MET A 1 9.30 17.67 -57.56
CA MET A 1 10.57 17.90 -56.86
C MET A 1 10.58 16.95 -55.67
N ASN A 2 11.58 16.07 -55.67
CA ASN A 2 11.75 14.95 -54.76
C ASN A 2 11.64 15.38 -53.29
N VAL A 3 10.55 15.01 -52.63
CA VAL A 3 10.55 14.86 -51.16
C VAL A 3 10.95 13.41 -50.93
N GLY A 4 12.22 13.26 -50.58
CA GLY A 4 12.94 12.00 -50.50
C GLY A 4 12.39 11.04 -49.46
N ILE A 5 12.70 9.78 -49.71
CA ILE A 5 12.37 8.57 -48.96
C ILE A 5 13.04 8.51 -47.57
N ASP A 6 13.72 9.58 -47.14
CA ASP A 6 14.50 9.66 -45.89
C ASP A 6 13.74 10.26 -44.67
N ASN A 7 12.51 10.77 -44.85
CA ASN A 7 11.76 11.48 -43.78
C ASN A 7 10.79 10.59 -42.97
N ILE A 8 10.56 9.34 -43.39
CA ILE A 8 9.63 8.42 -42.70
C ILE A 8 10.25 7.92 -41.38
N ASP A 9 11.58 7.72 -41.37
CA ASP A 9 12.31 7.18 -40.22
C ASP A 9 12.36 8.16 -39.02
N GLU A 10 12.52 9.47 -39.26
CA GLU A 10 12.58 10.46 -38.17
C GLU A 10 11.20 10.67 -37.52
N GLY A 11 10.13 10.67 -38.31
CA GLY A 11 8.76 10.78 -37.82
C GLY A 11 8.35 9.59 -36.95
N ILE A 12 8.64 8.37 -37.41
CA ILE A 12 8.36 7.13 -36.67
C ILE A 12 9.21 7.07 -35.40
N TYR A 13 10.50 7.42 -35.49
CA TYR A 13 11.37 7.50 -34.31
C TYR A 13 10.81 8.45 -33.24
N ASN A 14 10.35 9.63 -33.64
CA ASN A 14 9.77 10.61 -32.72
C ASN A 14 8.49 10.09 -32.05
N ILE A 15 7.61 9.43 -32.81
CA ILE A 15 6.40 8.79 -32.26
C ILE A 15 6.78 7.72 -31.24
N CYS A 16 7.68 6.79 -31.59
CA CYS A 16 8.12 5.71 -30.72
C CYS A 16 8.83 6.23 -29.45
N SER A 17 9.70 7.24 -29.59
CA SER A 17 10.39 7.88 -28.48
C SER A 17 9.42 8.61 -27.54
N LEU A 18 8.43 9.33 -28.08
CA LEU A 18 7.39 9.98 -27.28
C LEU A 18 6.57 8.95 -26.50
N ILE A 19 6.13 7.88 -27.14
CA ILE A 19 5.35 6.82 -26.47
C ILE A 19 6.21 6.16 -25.38
N HIS A 20 7.46 5.79 -25.68
CA HIS A 20 8.37 5.19 -24.72
C HIS A 20 8.60 6.08 -23.50
N ASN A 21 8.88 7.37 -23.72
CA ASN A 21 9.16 8.32 -22.64
C ASN A 21 7.91 8.66 -21.81
N LEU A 22 6.72 8.70 -22.42
CA LEU A 22 5.47 8.99 -21.71
C LEU A 22 4.96 7.80 -20.90
N VAL A 23 5.06 6.59 -21.47
CA VAL A 23 4.44 5.38 -20.90
C VAL A 23 5.45 4.54 -20.11
N ASN A 24 6.76 4.72 -20.37
CA ASN A 24 7.86 3.97 -19.75
C ASN A 24 7.74 2.45 -19.94
N ILE A 25 7.41 2.05 -21.17
CA ILE A 25 7.26 0.66 -21.64
C ILE A 25 8.11 0.49 -22.91
N ASP A 26 8.59 -0.72 -23.13
CA ASP A 26 9.33 -1.09 -24.34
C ASP A 26 8.53 -0.76 -25.61
N VAL A 27 9.19 -0.13 -26.58
CA VAL A 27 8.61 0.20 -27.89
C VAL A 27 9.53 -0.35 -28.97
N GLU A 28 8.95 -1.09 -29.90
CA GLU A 28 9.64 -1.66 -31.05
C GLU A 28 8.93 -1.25 -32.33
N PHE A 29 9.71 -0.97 -33.38
CA PHE A 29 9.20 -0.75 -34.72
C PHE A 29 9.82 -1.77 -35.67
N PHE A 30 8.95 -2.43 -36.44
CA PHE A 30 9.33 -3.36 -37.49
C PHE A 30 8.98 -2.78 -38.85
N ASP A 31 9.94 -2.80 -39.77
CA ASP A 31 9.72 -2.38 -41.15
C ASP A 31 8.90 -3.42 -41.95
N SER A 32 8.54 -3.07 -43.19
CA SER A 32 7.83 -3.96 -44.11
C SER A 32 8.61 -5.24 -44.47
N SER A 33 9.89 -5.34 -44.12
CA SER A 33 10.75 -6.52 -44.33
C SER A 33 10.86 -7.39 -43.08
N HIS A 34 10.04 -7.14 -42.05
CA HIS A 34 10.06 -7.84 -40.76
C HIS A 34 11.35 -7.63 -39.95
N ASN A 35 12.17 -6.63 -40.33
CA ASN A 35 13.37 -6.30 -39.58
C ASN A 35 13.04 -5.24 -38.53
N SER A 36 13.58 -5.45 -37.32
CA SER A 36 13.47 -4.47 -36.25
C SER A 36 14.36 -3.27 -36.55
N SER A 37 13.77 -2.15 -36.99
CA SER A 37 14.51 -0.93 -37.31
C SER A 37 14.72 -0.02 -36.09
N LEU A 38 13.91 -0.17 -35.03
CA LEU A 38 14.05 0.59 -33.77
C LEU A 38 13.64 -0.23 -32.55
N GLN A 39 14.47 -0.18 -31.49
CA GLN A 39 14.23 -0.84 -30.21
C GLN A 39 14.54 0.11 -29.05
N LEU A 40 13.52 0.41 -28.24
CA LEU A 40 13.66 1.20 -27.01
C LEU A 40 13.31 0.30 -25.82
N PHE A 41 14.32 -0.24 -25.15
CA PHE A 41 14.16 -1.19 -24.05
C PHE A 41 14.45 -0.60 -22.69
N LYS A 42 13.65 -1.01 -21.71
CA LYS A 42 13.80 -0.66 -20.32
C LYS A 42 14.72 -1.63 -19.56
N PHE A 43 14.67 -2.92 -19.91
CA PHE A 43 15.43 -3.98 -19.23
C PHE A 43 15.88 -5.07 -20.21
N GLN A 44 16.92 -5.82 -19.83
CA GLN A 44 17.38 -6.99 -20.56
C GLN A 44 16.38 -8.15 -20.35
N LYS A 45 15.95 -8.77 -21.45
CA LYS A 45 14.95 -9.85 -21.43
C LYS A 45 15.66 -11.20 -21.19
N PRO A 46 15.04 -12.15 -20.47
CA PRO A 46 15.51 -13.53 -20.42
C PRO A 46 15.66 -14.12 -21.82
N LEU A 47 16.77 -14.81 -22.09
CA LEU A 47 17.06 -15.41 -23.41
C LEU A 47 15.90 -16.29 -23.91
N ILE A 48 15.26 -17.01 -22.98
CA ILE A 48 14.15 -17.92 -23.27
C ILE A 48 12.90 -17.21 -23.81
N ILE A 49 12.72 -15.94 -23.45
CA ILE A 49 11.63 -15.10 -23.94
C ILE A 49 12.01 -14.50 -25.29
N GLU A 50 13.27 -14.13 -25.50
CA GLU A 50 13.74 -13.61 -26.78
C GLU A 50 13.60 -14.65 -27.91
N ASP A 51 14.00 -15.91 -27.66
CA ASP A 51 13.99 -16.99 -28.66
C ASP A 51 12.58 -17.33 -29.16
N LEU A 52 11.55 -17.23 -28.30
CA LEU A 52 10.18 -17.62 -28.61
C LEU A 52 9.33 -16.45 -29.10
N ARG A 53 9.75 -15.21 -28.84
CA ARG A 53 9.02 -13.98 -29.20
C ARG A 53 8.97 -13.72 -30.70
N PHE A 54 9.97 -14.18 -31.47
CA PHE A 54 9.99 -13.97 -32.92
C PHE A 54 8.73 -14.51 -33.61
N SER A 55 8.23 -15.67 -33.18
CA SER A 55 6.99 -16.25 -33.69
C SER A 55 5.77 -15.36 -33.43
N SER A 56 5.67 -14.80 -32.23
CA SER A 56 4.56 -13.93 -31.83
C SER A 56 4.58 -12.59 -32.56
N ILE A 57 5.77 -12.02 -32.83
CA ILE A 57 5.90 -10.80 -33.64
C ILE A 57 5.39 -11.05 -35.07
N LEU A 58 5.81 -12.15 -35.69
CA LEU A 58 5.38 -12.49 -37.04
C LEU A 58 3.85 -12.70 -37.13
N ASP A 59 3.26 -13.32 -36.12
CA ASP A 59 1.80 -13.47 -36.00
C ASP A 59 1.10 -12.12 -35.87
N MET A 60 1.61 -11.22 -35.02
CA MET A 60 1.07 -9.86 -34.84
C MET A 60 1.10 -9.06 -36.16
N GLU A 61 2.22 -9.09 -36.89
CA GLU A 61 2.35 -8.37 -38.16
C GLU A 61 1.43 -8.94 -39.23
N ASN A 62 1.30 -10.26 -39.33
CA ASN A 62 0.39 -10.89 -40.29
C ASN A 62 -1.09 -10.54 -40.03
N LEU A 63 -1.48 -10.42 -38.75
CA LEU A 63 -2.84 -10.01 -38.38
C LEU A 63 -3.15 -8.55 -38.71
N LEU A 64 -2.13 -7.69 -38.79
CA LEU A 64 -2.28 -6.26 -39.09
C LEU A 64 -2.21 -5.93 -40.59
N LYS A 65 -1.62 -6.79 -41.43
CA LYS A 65 -1.51 -6.58 -42.89
C LYS A 65 -2.84 -6.30 -43.61
N ASN A 66 -3.96 -6.80 -43.08
CA ASN A 66 -5.29 -6.69 -43.68
C ASN A 66 -6.23 -5.71 -42.94
N LYS A 67 -5.69 -4.88 -42.04
CA LYS A 67 -6.48 -3.95 -41.20
C LYS A 67 -6.33 -2.49 -41.63
N ASN A 68 -7.19 -1.62 -41.11
CA ASN A 68 -7.16 -0.19 -41.40
C ASN A 68 -6.21 0.55 -40.43
N SER A 69 -5.87 1.81 -40.77
CA SER A 69 -5.00 2.68 -39.98
C SER A 69 -5.51 3.03 -38.57
N ASN A 70 -6.80 2.81 -38.28
CA ASN A 70 -7.40 3.04 -36.96
C ASN A 70 -7.61 1.76 -36.14
N ASP A 71 -7.23 0.60 -36.68
CA ASP A 71 -7.36 -0.69 -36.02
C ASP A 71 -6.13 -0.96 -35.15
N LEU A 72 -6.33 -0.93 -33.85
CA LEU A 72 -5.34 -1.32 -32.85
C LEU A 72 -5.52 -2.79 -32.49
N LEU A 73 -4.43 -3.54 -32.48
CA LEU A 73 -4.40 -4.92 -32.03
C LEU A 73 -3.92 -4.98 -30.58
N TYR A 74 -4.77 -5.51 -29.69
CA TYR A 74 -4.35 -5.99 -28.37
C TYR A 74 -4.01 -7.47 -28.50
N TYR A 75 -2.75 -7.82 -28.34
CA TYR A 75 -2.26 -9.18 -28.50
C TYR A 75 -1.74 -9.76 -27.18
N THR A 76 -2.16 -10.96 -26.82
CA THR A 76 -1.62 -11.72 -25.69
C THR A 76 -0.89 -12.96 -26.20
N ASP A 77 0.39 -13.09 -25.84
CA ASP A 77 1.23 -14.22 -26.26
C ASP A 77 1.10 -15.46 -25.35
N ASN A 78 1.89 -16.50 -25.63
CA ASN A 78 1.92 -17.76 -24.86
C ASN A 78 2.55 -17.61 -23.46
N PHE A 79 3.17 -16.46 -23.21
CA PHE A 79 3.74 -16.06 -21.93
C PHE A 79 2.75 -15.20 -21.14
N ASN A 80 1.54 -14.96 -21.65
CA ASN A 80 0.56 -14.05 -21.04
C ASN A 80 1.07 -12.60 -20.95
N LEU A 81 2.02 -12.23 -21.83
CA LEU A 81 2.48 -10.87 -22.03
C LEU A 81 1.57 -10.21 -23.06
N ASN A 82 1.22 -8.96 -22.79
CA ASN A 82 0.32 -8.19 -23.63
C ASN A 82 1.08 -7.12 -24.40
N TYR A 83 0.59 -6.86 -25.61
CA TYR A 83 1.17 -5.94 -26.57
C TYR A 83 0.05 -5.12 -27.21
N LEU A 84 0.31 -3.83 -27.44
CA LEU A 84 -0.50 -2.98 -28.30
C LEU A 84 0.24 -2.81 -29.62
N CYS A 85 -0.40 -3.19 -30.71
CA CYS A 85 0.21 -3.18 -32.03
C CYS A 85 -0.61 -2.30 -32.97
N LEU A 86 0.08 -1.46 -33.74
CA LEU A 86 -0.51 -0.56 -34.72
C LEU A 86 0.24 -0.68 -36.05
N GLY A 87 -0.49 -0.94 -37.13
CA GLY A 87 0.06 -0.89 -38.49
C GLY A 87 0.17 0.56 -38.98
N ILE A 88 1.32 0.91 -39.56
CA ILE A 88 1.52 2.17 -40.26
C ILE A 88 1.31 1.94 -41.75
N PHE A 89 0.42 2.70 -42.37
CA PHE A 89 0.09 2.61 -43.79
C PHE A 89 0.54 3.87 -44.52
N THR A 90 1.13 3.72 -45.71
CA THR A 90 1.39 4.85 -46.63
C THR A 90 0.15 5.22 -47.44
N GLU A 91 0.19 6.36 -48.15
CA GLU A 91 -0.91 6.89 -49.00
C GLU A 91 -1.44 5.89 -50.06
N GLN A 92 -0.70 4.81 -50.35
CA GLN A 92 -1.11 3.73 -51.26
C GLN A 92 -1.68 2.49 -50.53
N ASN A 93 -2.01 2.59 -49.24
CA ASN A 93 -2.46 1.49 -48.37
C ASN A 93 -1.47 0.32 -48.22
N TYR A 94 -0.20 0.51 -48.56
CA TYR A 94 0.84 -0.47 -48.25
C TYR A 94 1.32 -0.29 -46.80
N SER A 95 1.36 -1.39 -46.05
CA SER A 95 1.91 -1.43 -44.69
C SER A 95 3.40 -1.10 -44.74
N SER A 96 3.76 0.07 -44.23
CA SER A 96 5.15 0.55 -44.13
C SER A 96 5.87 0.01 -42.89
N GLY A 97 5.13 -0.52 -41.92
CA GLY A 97 5.69 -1.17 -40.74
C GLY A 97 4.68 -1.26 -39.60
N THR A 98 5.11 -1.84 -38.48
CA THR A 98 4.28 -2.05 -37.29
C THR A 98 4.96 -1.46 -36.07
N ILE A 99 4.23 -0.64 -35.30
CA ILE A 99 4.64 -0.20 -33.96
C ILE A 99 4.08 -1.19 -32.95
N ILE A 100 4.95 -1.73 -32.11
CA ILE A 100 4.60 -2.63 -31.00
C ILE A 100 4.99 -1.96 -29.68
N VAL A 101 4.01 -1.79 -28.79
CA VAL A 101 4.20 -1.26 -27.43
C VAL A 101 3.95 -2.39 -26.45
N GLY A 102 5.00 -2.81 -25.74
CA GLY A 102 4.96 -3.94 -24.82
C GLY A 102 6.32 -4.63 -24.69
N PRO A 103 6.48 -5.54 -23.70
CA PRO A 103 5.40 -6.22 -23.00
C PRO A 103 4.83 -5.46 -21.80
N PHE A 104 3.54 -5.68 -21.52
CA PHE A 104 2.88 -5.29 -20.28
C PHE A 104 1.92 -6.38 -19.78
N LEU A 105 1.49 -6.29 -18.53
CA LEU A 105 0.49 -7.20 -17.94
C LEU A 105 -0.84 -6.48 -17.72
N SER A 106 -1.96 -7.20 -17.89
CA SER A 106 -3.29 -6.74 -17.50
C SER A 106 -3.52 -6.88 -16.00
N ASP A 107 -2.89 -7.89 -15.40
CA ASP A 107 -3.12 -8.35 -14.04
C ASP A 107 -1.80 -8.58 -13.31
N ILE A 108 -1.86 -8.61 -11.98
CA ILE A 108 -0.69 -8.87 -11.14
C ILE A 108 -0.25 -10.33 -11.33
N PRO A 109 1.01 -10.58 -11.72
CA PRO A 109 1.49 -11.95 -11.90
C PRO A 109 1.61 -12.64 -10.55
N ASP A 110 0.97 -13.79 -10.40
CA ASP A 110 1.11 -14.66 -9.25
C ASP A 110 1.96 -15.90 -9.58
N ASP A 111 2.33 -16.66 -8.55
CA ASP A 111 3.15 -17.86 -8.75
C ASP A 111 2.38 -18.97 -9.49
N LEU A 112 1.05 -18.91 -9.52
CA LEU A 112 0.19 -19.77 -10.34
C LEU A 112 0.35 -19.47 -11.83
N LEU A 113 0.36 -18.19 -12.21
CA LEU A 113 0.61 -17.74 -13.57
C LEU A 113 1.98 -18.21 -14.06
N ILE A 114 3.03 -18.05 -13.25
CA ILE A 114 4.39 -18.49 -13.60
C ILE A 114 4.42 -20.01 -13.77
N SER A 115 3.79 -20.75 -12.86
CA SER A 115 3.71 -22.22 -12.96
C SER A 115 2.98 -22.65 -14.24
N LYS A 116 1.89 -21.95 -14.58
CA LYS A 116 1.13 -22.16 -15.82
C LYS A 116 1.99 -21.87 -17.05
N ILE A 117 2.75 -20.78 -17.06
CA ILE A 117 3.66 -20.42 -18.17
C ILE A 117 4.73 -21.49 -18.38
N ILE A 118 5.36 -21.95 -17.29
CA ILE A 118 6.38 -23.00 -17.34
C ILE A 118 5.79 -24.28 -17.93
N GLN A 119 4.61 -24.67 -17.47
CA GLN A 119 3.93 -25.87 -17.96
C GLN A 119 3.51 -25.74 -19.42
N LEU A 120 2.88 -24.61 -19.80
CA LEU A 120 2.38 -24.38 -21.16
C LEU A 120 3.51 -24.36 -22.20
N ASN A 121 4.66 -23.82 -21.84
CA ASN A 121 5.81 -23.69 -22.73
C ASN A 121 6.82 -24.84 -22.54
N ASN A 122 6.50 -25.88 -21.76
CA ASN A 122 7.37 -27.03 -21.46
C ASN A 122 8.77 -26.62 -20.97
N LEU A 123 8.85 -25.59 -20.13
CA LEU A 123 10.12 -25.05 -19.65
C LEU A 123 10.67 -25.87 -18.47
N PRO A 124 12.01 -26.03 -18.37
CA PRO A 124 12.62 -26.57 -17.16
C PRO A 124 12.27 -25.76 -15.91
N LEU A 125 12.01 -26.43 -14.79
CA LEU A 125 11.66 -25.79 -13.51
C LEU A 125 12.73 -24.80 -13.01
N GLY A 126 13.98 -24.93 -13.45
CA GLY A 126 15.08 -24.01 -13.11
C GLY A 126 14.83 -22.55 -13.54
N TYR A 127 14.02 -22.32 -14.58
CA TYR A 127 13.70 -20.97 -15.07
C TYR A 127 12.71 -20.21 -14.18
N ARG A 128 12.15 -20.86 -13.15
CA ARG A 128 11.09 -20.28 -12.35
C ARG A 128 11.49 -19.00 -11.64
N GLN A 129 12.69 -18.96 -11.06
CA GLN A 129 13.17 -17.76 -10.36
C GLN A 129 13.41 -16.62 -11.34
N GLU A 130 14.04 -16.91 -12.48
CA GLU A 130 14.30 -15.94 -13.54
C GLU A 130 13.00 -15.34 -14.11
N LEU A 131 12.00 -16.19 -14.42
CA LEU A 131 10.68 -15.74 -14.84
C LEU A 131 10.00 -14.91 -13.74
N ARG A 132 10.10 -15.31 -12.47
CA ARG A 132 9.51 -14.55 -11.37
C ARG A 132 10.09 -13.15 -11.24
N GLU A 133 11.41 -13.02 -11.38
CA GLU A 133 12.09 -11.73 -11.35
C GLU A 133 11.72 -10.88 -12.58
N TYR A 134 11.66 -11.49 -13.76
CA TYR A 134 11.24 -10.83 -14.99
C TYR A 134 9.80 -10.29 -14.91
N TYR A 135 8.81 -11.11 -14.55
CA TYR A 135 7.40 -10.69 -14.49
C TYR A 135 7.13 -9.63 -13.43
N LYS A 136 7.92 -9.61 -12.35
CA LYS A 136 7.86 -8.53 -11.35
C LYS A 136 8.36 -7.18 -11.88
N ALA A 137 9.21 -7.18 -12.90
CA ALA A 137 9.75 -5.97 -13.52
C ALA A 137 8.85 -5.41 -14.65
N ILE A 138 7.91 -6.21 -15.17
CA ILE A 138 7.02 -5.81 -16.26
C ILE A 138 5.96 -4.82 -15.77
N THR A 139 5.66 -3.82 -16.60
CA THR A 139 4.66 -2.79 -16.31
C THR A 139 3.24 -3.38 -16.37
N ILE A 140 2.39 -3.01 -15.40
CA ILE A 140 0.98 -3.44 -15.37
C ILE A 140 0.10 -2.27 -15.80
N LEU A 141 -0.81 -2.51 -16.76
CA LEU A 141 -1.73 -1.52 -17.30
C LEU A 141 -3.17 -1.94 -17.09
N ASP A 142 -3.98 -1.05 -16.54
CA ASP A 142 -5.43 -1.26 -16.46
C ASP A 142 -6.12 -1.04 -17.82
N SER A 143 -7.39 -1.45 -17.89
CA SER A 143 -8.18 -1.35 -19.12
C SER A 143 -8.38 0.05 -19.66
N LYS A 144 -8.34 1.06 -18.79
CA LYS A 144 -8.48 2.46 -19.22
C LYS A 144 -7.17 2.97 -19.80
N THR A 145 -6.05 2.60 -19.19
CA THR A 145 -4.71 3.07 -19.52
C THR A 145 -4.26 2.52 -20.86
N TYR A 146 -4.37 1.20 -21.10
CA TYR A 146 -3.97 0.65 -22.40
C TYR A 146 -4.87 1.16 -23.54
N LYS A 147 -6.17 1.42 -23.28
CA LYS A 147 -7.07 2.04 -24.27
C LYS A 147 -6.65 3.46 -24.62
N ASN A 148 -6.27 4.25 -23.62
CA ASN A 148 -5.78 5.61 -23.82
C ASN A 148 -4.45 5.62 -24.59
N ILE A 149 -3.53 4.72 -24.26
CA ILE A 149 -2.26 4.56 -25.00
C ILE A 149 -2.56 4.17 -26.45
N GLY A 150 -3.47 3.23 -26.68
CA GLY A 150 -3.90 2.85 -28.02
C GLY A 150 -4.51 4.00 -28.82
N SER A 151 -5.37 4.80 -28.19
CA SER A 151 -5.92 6.02 -28.80
C SER A 151 -4.82 7.04 -29.11
N LEU A 152 -3.83 7.20 -28.24
CA LEU A 152 -2.69 8.07 -28.46
C LEU A 152 -1.87 7.58 -29.66
N MET A 153 -1.56 6.28 -29.75
CA MET A 153 -0.82 5.69 -30.86
C MET A 153 -1.52 5.98 -32.20
N VAL A 154 -2.83 5.70 -32.31
CA VAL A 154 -3.59 5.94 -33.54
C VAL A 154 -3.57 7.41 -33.94
N ASN A 155 -3.74 8.33 -32.99
CA ASN A 155 -3.83 9.77 -33.26
C ASN A 155 -2.47 10.45 -33.46
N LEU A 156 -1.37 9.85 -33.00
CA LEU A 156 -0.02 10.29 -33.37
C LEU A 156 0.35 9.87 -34.80
N SER A 157 -0.25 8.79 -35.29
CA SER A 157 -0.01 8.24 -36.63
C SER A 157 -1.05 8.67 -37.67
N SER A 158 -2.09 9.41 -37.29
CA SER A 158 -3.20 9.80 -38.18
C SER A 158 -3.49 11.30 -38.11
N ASN A 159 -3.79 11.92 -39.24
CA ASN A 159 -4.30 13.29 -39.33
C ASN A 159 -5.42 13.34 -40.40
N PRO A 160 -6.67 13.72 -40.07
CA PRO A 160 -7.18 14.25 -38.80
C PRO A 160 -7.33 13.20 -37.68
N LEU A 161 -7.71 13.62 -36.47
CA LEU A 161 -7.92 12.73 -35.33
C LEU A 161 -9.03 11.70 -35.63
N ILE A 162 -8.77 10.43 -35.30
CA ILE A 162 -9.65 9.28 -35.56
C ILE A 162 -9.87 8.49 -34.26
N ASN A 163 -11.06 7.91 -34.13
CA ASN A 163 -11.35 6.97 -33.05
C ASN A 163 -10.61 5.64 -33.27
N SER A 164 -9.96 5.14 -32.24
CA SER A 164 -9.30 3.84 -32.25
C SER A 164 -10.29 2.70 -32.08
N ASN A 165 -10.15 1.65 -32.90
CA ASN A 165 -10.89 0.40 -32.77
C ASN A 165 -9.96 -0.68 -32.26
N ILE A 166 -10.22 -1.25 -31.07
CA ILE A 166 -9.35 -2.26 -30.48
C ILE A 166 -9.92 -3.64 -30.76
N SER A 167 -9.11 -4.49 -31.41
CA SER A 167 -9.37 -5.92 -31.53
C SER A 167 -8.50 -6.71 -30.56
N PHE A 168 -9.10 -7.64 -29.83
CA PHE A 168 -8.40 -8.53 -28.90
C PHE A 168 -8.08 -9.86 -29.58
N VAL A 169 -6.81 -10.27 -29.55
CA VAL A 169 -6.35 -11.55 -30.07
C VAL A 169 -5.45 -12.22 -29.05
N GLN A 170 -5.65 -13.52 -28.86
CA GLN A 170 -4.79 -14.36 -28.04
C GLN A 170 -4.14 -15.39 -28.96
N SER A 171 -2.85 -15.66 -28.74
CA SER A 171 -2.12 -16.69 -29.47
C SER A 171 -2.81 -18.06 -29.35
N ASN A 172 -2.98 -18.74 -30.48
CA ASN A 172 -3.76 -20.00 -30.58
C ASN A 172 -3.06 -21.23 -29.97
N ASN A 173 -1.83 -21.10 -29.48
CA ASN A 173 -1.07 -22.20 -28.87
C ASN A 173 -1.15 -22.15 -27.34
N GLY A 174 -2.30 -22.53 -26.78
CA GLY A 174 -2.38 -22.91 -25.35
C GLY A 174 -3.65 -22.53 -24.59
N ILE A 175 -4.83 -22.94 -25.05
CA ILE A 175 -6.03 -22.99 -24.20
C ILE A 175 -6.74 -24.32 -24.38
N SER A 176 -6.42 -25.30 -23.54
CA SER A 176 -7.30 -26.44 -23.28
C SER A 176 -6.98 -27.06 -21.92
N ASN A 177 -7.97 -26.97 -21.02
CA ASN A 177 -8.27 -27.81 -19.86
C ASN A 177 -7.25 -28.91 -19.50
N ILE A 178 -6.51 -28.74 -18.39
CA ILE A 178 -5.93 -29.87 -17.66
C ILE A 178 -6.11 -29.66 -16.15
N LYS A 179 -6.69 -30.67 -15.52
CA LYS A 179 -6.95 -30.83 -14.08
C LYS A 179 -5.66 -31.07 -13.30
N ASP A 180 -5.68 -30.60 -12.05
CA ASP A 180 -4.93 -31.00 -10.86
C ASP A 180 -3.66 -31.84 -11.06
N SER A 181 -2.53 -31.15 -10.86
CA SER A 181 -1.36 -31.74 -10.20
C SER A 181 -0.58 -30.63 -9.48
N GLN A 182 -1.21 -30.06 -8.45
CA GLN A 182 -0.60 -29.21 -7.43
C GLN A 182 -0.25 -30.10 -6.24
N GLU A 183 1.02 -30.30 -5.88
CA GLU A 183 1.29 -30.88 -4.54
C GLU A 183 2.69 -30.66 -3.94
N THR A 184 3.65 -30.08 -4.67
CA THR A 184 5.02 -29.92 -4.16
C THR A 184 5.41 -28.49 -3.81
N ASP A 185 4.82 -27.48 -4.47
CA ASP A 185 5.22 -26.09 -4.30
C ASP A 185 4.22 -25.22 -3.52
N ASP A 186 2.94 -25.60 -3.57
CA ASP A 186 1.89 -25.08 -2.70
C ASP A 186 2.28 -25.19 -1.22
N ARG A 187 2.93 -26.30 -0.81
CA ARG A 187 3.34 -26.52 0.58
C ARG A 187 4.29 -25.44 1.12
N LYS A 188 5.15 -24.87 0.27
CA LYS A 188 6.09 -23.81 0.68
C LYS A 188 5.38 -22.47 0.79
N PHE A 189 4.49 -22.15 -0.16
CA PHE A 189 3.68 -20.94 -0.13
C PHE A 189 2.65 -20.93 1.01
N TYR A 190 1.96 -22.06 1.25
CA TYR A 190 1.11 -22.25 2.43
C TYR A 190 1.93 -22.11 3.72
N SER A 191 3.16 -22.65 3.77
CA SER A 191 4.04 -22.48 4.94
C SER A 191 4.45 -21.03 5.18
N ASP A 192 4.69 -20.24 4.14
CA ASP A 192 5.05 -18.82 4.25
C ASP A 192 3.85 -17.97 4.69
N ILE A 193 2.65 -18.29 4.20
CA ILE A 193 1.40 -17.65 4.64
C ILE A 193 1.12 -17.99 6.11
N GLU A 194 1.17 -19.26 6.48
CA GLU A 194 0.98 -19.71 7.86
C GLU A 194 2.01 -19.09 8.81
N PHE A 195 3.27 -19.01 8.36
CA PHE A 195 4.34 -18.35 9.10
C PHE A 195 4.05 -16.87 9.30
N ARG A 196 3.54 -16.16 8.28
CA ARG A 196 3.16 -14.75 8.41
C ARG A 196 2.01 -14.57 9.42
N TYR A 197 0.96 -15.38 9.35
CA TYR A 197 -0.13 -15.34 10.34
C TYR A 197 0.35 -15.72 11.75
N LYS A 198 1.33 -16.61 11.87
CA LYS A 198 1.98 -16.92 13.15
C LYS A 198 2.72 -15.70 13.70
N LEU A 199 3.54 -15.03 12.88
CA LEU A 199 4.23 -13.81 13.26
C LEU A 199 3.26 -12.69 13.65
N GLU A 200 2.19 -12.49 12.88
CA GLU A 200 1.15 -11.50 13.20
C GLU A 200 0.56 -11.75 14.61
N ARG A 201 0.30 -13.01 14.96
CA ARG A 201 -0.16 -13.41 16.30
C ARG A 201 0.91 -13.18 17.38
N GLU A 202 2.17 -13.51 17.10
CA GLU A 202 3.26 -13.33 18.05
C GLU A 202 3.53 -11.84 18.32
N ILE A 203 3.53 -11.00 17.29
CA ILE A 203 3.63 -9.54 17.42
C ILE A 203 2.50 -9.01 18.32
N GLN A 204 1.25 -9.40 18.05
CA GLN A 204 0.11 -9.00 18.89
C GLN A 204 0.29 -9.43 20.35
N ASN A 205 0.80 -10.63 20.60
CA ASN A 205 1.01 -11.16 21.94
C ASN A 205 2.14 -10.42 22.68
N SER A 206 3.26 -10.12 22.02
CA SER A 206 4.35 -9.34 22.59
C SER A 206 3.87 -7.92 22.95
N VAL A 207 3.07 -7.31 22.08
CA VAL A 207 2.44 -6.01 22.35
C VAL A 207 1.47 -6.09 23.52
N ALA A 208 0.64 -7.14 23.60
CA ALA A 208 -0.30 -7.35 24.71
C ALA A 208 0.39 -7.48 26.07
N LYS A 209 1.67 -7.89 26.10
CA LYS A 209 2.52 -7.92 27.30
C LYS A 209 3.34 -6.63 27.50
N GLY A 210 3.33 -5.72 26.53
CA GLY A 210 4.15 -4.51 26.52
C GLY A 210 5.63 -4.76 26.21
N GLU A 211 5.99 -5.92 25.65
CA GLU A 211 7.36 -6.34 25.34
C GLU A 211 7.83 -5.75 24.00
N SER A 212 8.22 -4.47 24.01
CA SER A 212 8.58 -3.73 22.81
C SER A 212 9.79 -4.27 22.05
N GLU A 213 10.81 -4.75 22.76
CA GLU A 213 12.02 -5.30 22.13
C GLU A 213 11.70 -6.56 21.32
N GLU A 214 10.92 -7.47 21.90
CA GLU A 214 10.52 -8.70 21.23
C GLU A 214 9.58 -8.42 20.05
N ALA A 215 8.63 -7.49 20.20
CA ALA A 215 7.76 -7.07 19.11
C ALA A 215 8.55 -6.52 17.91
N LEU A 216 9.54 -5.66 18.16
CA LEU A 216 10.41 -5.10 17.10
C LEU A 216 11.28 -6.18 16.44
N LYS A 217 11.80 -7.12 17.23
CA LYS A 217 12.58 -8.24 16.70
C LYS A 217 11.73 -9.11 15.76
N LEU A 218 10.51 -9.45 16.16
CA LEU A 218 9.57 -10.21 15.33
C LEU A 218 9.21 -9.46 14.04
N MET A 219 8.99 -8.14 14.10
CA MET A 219 8.74 -7.33 12.91
C MET A 219 9.90 -7.33 11.91
N ASN A 220 11.14 -7.45 12.40
CA ASN A 220 12.35 -7.51 11.57
C ASN A 220 12.72 -8.95 11.15
N SER A 221 12.07 -9.97 11.72
CA SER A 221 12.43 -11.38 11.51
C SER A 221 11.95 -11.95 10.17
N PHE A 222 11.07 -11.23 9.47
CA PHE A 222 10.53 -11.67 8.18
C PHE A 222 10.63 -10.56 7.13
N GLU A 223 11.26 -10.90 6.01
CA GLU A 223 11.50 -10.00 4.90
C GLU A 223 10.24 -9.90 4.02
N PHE A 224 9.25 -9.16 4.51
CA PHE A 224 8.02 -8.91 3.78
C PHE A 224 8.16 -7.71 2.84
N ASN A 225 7.99 -7.92 1.54
CA ASN A 225 7.97 -6.85 0.55
C ASN A 225 6.56 -6.68 -0.07
N PRO A 226 5.81 -5.62 0.31
CA PRO A 226 4.45 -5.38 -0.20
C PRO A 226 4.41 -4.73 -1.57
N THR A 227 5.53 -4.33 -2.17
CA THR A 227 5.53 -3.45 -3.37
C THR A 227 4.72 -4.02 -4.53
N HIS A 228 4.68 -5.35 -4.68
CA HIS A 228 3.85 -6.04 -5.68
C HIS A 228 2.34 -5.76 -5.53
N ARG A 229 1.86 -5.41 -4.33
CA ARG A 229 0.43 -5.11 -4.07
C ARG A 229 -0.01 -3.76 -4.60
N VAL A 230 0.92 -2.84 -4.85
CA VAL A 230 0.65 -1.54 -5.47
C VAL A 230 1.73 -1.27 -6.53
N PRO A 231 1.55 -1.84 -7.74
CA PRO A 231 2.49 -1.66 -8.84
C PRO A 231 2.76 -0.17 -9.11
N ASN A 232 4.00 0.17 -9.49
CA ASN A 232 4.46 1.53 -9.80
C ASN A 232 4.39 2.56 -8.64
N ASN A 233 3.91 2.17 -7.45
CA ASN A 233 3.87 3.04 -6.28
C ASN A 233 4.37 2.31 -5.02
N PRO A 234 5.69 2.04 -4.94
CA PRO A 234 6.26 1.24 -3.86
C PRO A 234 6.06 1.89 -2.49
N LEU A 235 6.13 3.22 -2.41
CA LEU A 235 5.87 3.94 -1.16
C LEU A 235 4.42 3.76 -0.70
N ARG A 236 3.44 3.76 -1.61
CA ARG A 236 2.04 3.50 -1.25
C ARG A 236 1.83 2.08 -0.75
N ALA A 237 2.47 1.09 -1.36
CA ALA A 237 2.44 -0.28 -0.84
C ALA A 237 2.99 -0.37 0.59
N TRP A 238 4.08 0.35 0.87
CA TRP A 238 4.65 0.43 2.21
C TRP A 238 3.75 1.17 3.20
N LYS A 239 3.10 2.27 2.80
CA LYS A 239 2.08 2.94 3.64
C LYS A 239 0.93 2.01 3.99
N ASN A 240 0.41 1.25 3.01
CA ASN A 240 -0.62 0.23 3.24
C ASN A 240 -0.16 -0.80 4.29
N TYR A 241 1.10 -1.26 4.21
CA TYR A 241 1.67 -2.11 5.24
C TYR A 241 1.72 -1.42 6.61
N GLY A 242 2.08 -0.14 6.67
CA GLY A 242 2.04 0.63 7.90
C GLY A 242 0.65 0.67 8.56
N PHE A 243 -0.42 0.82 7.77
CA PHE A 243 -1.79 0.74 8.29
C PHE A 243 -2.15 -0.67 8.82
N VAL A 244 -1.66 -1.73 8.16
CA VAL A 244 -1.82 -3.11 8.66
C VAL A 244 -1.11 -3.27 10.00
N ILE A 245 0.14 -2.83 10.12
CA ILE A 245 0.87 -2.87 11.40
C ILE A 245 0.14 -2.07 12.48
N ASN A 246 -0.31 -0.85 12.18
CA ASN A 246 -1.09 -0.05 13.13
C ASN A 246 -2.33 -0.82 13.65
N THR A 247 -3.01 -1.54 12.76
CA THR A 247 -4.17 -2.38 13.12
C THR A 247 -3.78 -3.56 14.03
N LEU A 248 -2.69 -4.26 13.69
CA LEU A 248 -2.19 -5.39 14.49
C LEU A 248 -1.78 -4.93 15.90
N LEU A 249 -1.08 -3.80 16.01
CA LEU A 249 -0.67 -3.22 17.29
C LEU A 249 -1.88 -2.84 18.15
N ARG A 250 -2.92 -2.28 17.54
CA ARG A 250 -4.19 -1.96 18.21
C ARG A 250 -4.90 -3.21 18.74
N ILE A 251 -4.92 -4.31 17.98
CA ILE A 251 -5.45 -5.60 18.46
C ILE A 251 -4.60 -6.13 19.61
N GLY A 252 -3.27 -6.01 19.53
CA GLY A 252 -2.37 -6.37 20.63
C GLY A 252 -2.64 -5.56 21.89
N ALA A 253 -2.83 -4.25 21.77
CA ALA A 253 -3.10 -3.38 22.91
C ALA A 253 -4.46 -3.65 23.57
N ASP A 254 -5.49 -3.95 22.78
CA ASP A 254 -6.80 -4.37 23.28
C ASP A 254 -6.70 -5.68 24.08
N LYS A 255 -5.98 -6.68 23.53
CA LYS A 255 -5.65 -7.93 24.24
C LYS A 255 -4.86 -7.69 25.53
N GLY A 256 -4.02 -6.65 25.55
CA GLY A 256 -3.30 -6.19 26.75
C GLY A 256 -4.18 -5.52 27.82
N GLY A 257 -5.48 -5.38 27.55
CA GLY A 257 -6.45 -4.77 28.46
C GLY A 257 -6.43 -3.25 28.44
N VAL A 258 -5.91 -2.62 27.39
CA VAL A 258 -5.97 -1.16 27.24
C VAL A 258 -7.38 -0.78 26.79
N SER A 259 -7.91 0.32 27.33
CA SER A 259 -9.24 0.79 26.92
C SER A 259 -9.29 1.29 25.47
N PRO A 260 -10.40 1.03 24.75
CA PRO A 260 -10.57 1.43 23.36
C PRO A 260 -10.31 2.91 23.06
N ILE A 261 -10.59 3.83 24.00
CA ILE A 261 -10.37 5.27 23.76
C ILE A 261 -8.89 5.63 23.58
N TYR A 262 -8.00 5.02 24.37
CA TYR A 262 -6.57 5.27 24.25
C TYR A 262 -6.02 4.63 22.97
N ILE A 263 -6.49 3.42 22.68
CA ILE A 263 -6.15 2.69 21.45
C ILE A 263 -6.61 3.49 20.22
N HIS A 264 -7.79 4.09 20.26
CA HIS A 264 -8.29 4.93 19.18
C HIS A 264 -7.41 6.16 18.97
N ASN A 265 -7.10 6.90 20.05
CA ASN A 265 -6.29 8.12 19.97
C ASN A 265 -4.88 7.87 19.41
N ILE A 266 -4.21 6.80 19.85
CA ILE A 266 -2.89 6.43 19.32
C ILE A 266 -3.00 5.96 17.86
N SER A 267 -4.02 5.17 17.52
CA SER A 267 -4.24 4.65 16.17
C SER A 267 -4.48 5.77 15.17
N ASP A 268 -5.32 6.75 15.52
CA ASP A 268 -5.62 7.93 14.71
C ASP A 268 -4.38 8.81 14.48
N LYS A 269 -3.60 9.05 15.55
CA LYS A 269 -2.32 9.76 15.44
C LYS A 269 -1.42 9.10 14.39
N PHE A 270 -1.21 7.78 14.50
CA PHE A 270 -0.30 7.09 13.59
C PHE A 270 -0.86 6.91 12.18
N ALA A 271 -2.17 6.79 12.01
CA ALA A 271 -2.80 6.78 10.69
C ALA A 271 -2.48 8.07 9.90
N ILE A 272 -2.57 9.23 10.55
CA ILE A 272 -2.22 10.53 9.95
C ILE A 272 -0.72 10.59 9.63
N LEU A 273 0.14 10.14 10.55
CA LEU A 273 1.58 10.16 10.33
C LEU A 273 2.00 9.25 9.17
N ILE A 274 1.46 8.02 9.08
CA ILE A 274 1.71 7.08 7.99
C ILE A 274 1.36 7.70 6.64
N GLU A 275 0.22 8.40 6.55
CA GLU A 275 -0.19 9.04 5.30
C GLU A 275 0.76 10.19 4.89
N LYS A 276 1.33 10.91 5.86
CA LYS A 276 2.24 12.04 5.60
C LYS A 276 3.66 11.65 5.20
N VAL A 277 4.10 10.43 5.51
CA VAL A 277 5.47 9.96 5.20
C VAL A 277 5.80 10.11 3.71
N THR A 278 7.01 10.55 3.38
CA THR A 278 7.47 10.73 1.99
C THR A 278 8.58 9.76 1.57
N SER A 279 9.09 8.93 2.49
CA SER A 279 10.14 7.95 2.18
C SER A 279 10.00 6.65 2.97
N LYS A 280 10.62 5.57 2.48
CA LYS A 280 10.63 4.27 3.17
C LYS A 280 11.39 4.34 4.51
N ALA A 281 12.54 5.00 4.56
CA ALA A 281 13.34 5.13 5.79
C ALA A 281 12.59 5.88 6.92
N GLU A 282 11.83 6.92 6.55
CA GLU A 282 10.96 7.64 7.47
C GLU A 282 9.82 6.74 7.98
N LEU A 283 9.22 5.92 7.10
CA LEU A 283 8.23 4.94 7.50
C LEU A 283 8.81 3.93 8.50
N ASP A 284 10.00 3.40 8.24
CA ASP A 284 10.63 2.40 9.12
C ASP A 284 10.89 2.96 10.53
N SER A 285 11.34 4.22 10.59
CA SER A 285 11.48 4.95 11.85
C SER A 285 10.12 5.12 12.56
N LEU A 286 9.08 5.45 11.81
CA LEU A 286 7.73 5.62 12.33
C LEU A 286 7.12 4.30 12.84
N LEU A 287 7.33 3.18 12.15
CA LEU A 287 6.86 1.86 12.59
C LEU A 287 7.51 1.45 13.91
N LYS A 288 8.80 1.75 14.07
CA LYS A 288 9.51 1.53 15.33
C LYS A 288 8.94 2.38 16.47
N GLU A 289 8.76 3.67 16.24
CA GLU A 289 8.15 4.59 17.23
C GLU A 289 6.73 4.14 17.60
N MET A 290 5.92 3.77 16.61
CA MET A 290 4.55 3.30 16.80
C MET A 290 4.52 2.06 17.69
N THR A 291 5.34 1.06 17.40
CA THR A 291 5.43 -0.17 18.19
C THR A 291 5.82 0.11 19.64
N LEU A 292 6.78 1.00 19.87
CA LEU A 292 7.17 1.43 21.22
C LEU A 292 6.01 2.08 21.96
N GLN A 293 5.32 3.03 21.35
CA GLN A 293 4.21 3.75 22.01
C GLN A 293 3.02 2.84 22.32
N TYR A 294 2.69 1.88 21.46
CA TYR A 294 1.65 0.89 21.78
C TYR A 294 2.05 0.00 22.96
N CYS A 295 3.30 -0.46 23.01
CA CYS A 295 3.79 -1.25 24.14
C CYS A 295 3.83 -0.43 25.45
N ASP A 296 4.24 0.83 25.39
CA ASP A 296 4.22 1.74 26.54
C ASP A 296 2.80 2.05 26.99
N LEU A 297 1.85 2.15 26.06
CA LEU A 297 0.43 2.31 26.35
C LEU A 297 -0.10 1.10 27.12
N VAL A 298 0.26 -0.11 26.69
CA VAL A 298 -0.09 -1.35 27.41
C VAL A 298 0.53 -1.34 28.80
N LYS A 299 1.82 -1.05 28.95
CA LYS A 299 2.48 -0.95 30.26
C LYS A 299 1.83 0.09 31.19
N SER A 300 1.34 1.19 30.63
CA SER A 300 0.84 2.33 31.41
C SER A 300 -0.66 2.26 31.73
N PHE A 301 -1.45 1.55 30.92
CA PHE A 301 -2.92 1.60 30.96
C PHE A 301 -3.62 0.24 30.82
N SER A 302 -2.86 -0.87 30.80
CA SER A 302 -3.38 -2.23 30.90
C SER A 302 -4.22 -2.39 32.17
N ILE A 303 -5.53 -2.66 32.00
CA ILE A 303 -6.45 -2.89 33.11
C ILE A 303 -6.19 -4.26 33.78
N SER A 304 -5.47 -5.18 33.10
CA SER A 304 -5.13 -6.50 33.64
C SER A 304 -4.05 -6.48 34.73
N GLN A 305 -3.38 -5.35 34.95
CA GLN A 305 -2.48 -5.15 36.10
C GLN A 305 -3.20 -4.60 37.34
N TYR A 306 -4.44 -4.13 37.20
CA TYR A 306 -5.18 -3.49 38.27
C TYR A 306 -6.18 -4.44 38.91
N SER A 307 -6.39 -4.26 40.21
CA SER A 307 -7.45 -4.97 40.91
C SER A 307 -8.81 -4.65 40.27
N PRO A 308 -9.80 -5.55 40.31
CA PRO A 308 -11.13 -5.31 39.74
C PRO A 308 -11.77 -4.00 40.21
N VAL A 309 -11.47 -3.59 41.45
CA VAL A 309 -11.93 -2.31 42.03
C VAL A 309 -11.29 -1.11 41.32
N VAL A 310 -9.97 -1.12 41.13
CA VAL A 310 -9.25 -0.03 40.44
C VAL A 310 -9.61 0.00 38.96
N GLY A 311 -9.74 -1.17 38.32
CA GLY A 311 -10.25 -1.28 36.94
C GLY A 311 -11.63 -0.61 36.77
N LYS A 312 -12.61 -0.97 37.62
CA LYS A 312 -13.94 -0.32 37.62
C LYS A 312 -13.87 1.19 37.85
N CYS A 313 -12.97 1.64 38.72
CA CYS A 313 -12.74 3.07 38.96
C CYS A 313 -12.25 3.79 37.72
N ILE A 314 -11.25 3.22 37.05
CA ILE A 314 -10.70 3.77 35.80
C ILE A 314 -11.79 3.80 34.73
N ASP A 315 -12.58 2.75 34.59
CA ASP A 315 -13.64 2.68 33.57
C ASP A 315 -14.76 3.69 33.84
N TYR A 316 -15.17 3.85 35.10
CA TYR A 316 -16.11 4.91 35.48
C TYR A 316 -15.56 6.30 35.16
N ILE A 317 -14.28 6.55 35.45
CA ILE A 317 -13.63 7.83 35.12
C ILE A 317 -13.63 8.07 33.60
N LYS A 318 -13.28 7.06 32.80
CA LYS A 318 -13.23 7.20 31.32
C LYS A 318 -14.58 7.58 30.71
N VAL A 319 -15.67 7.04 31.23
CA VAL A 319 -17.02 7.36 30.73
C VAL A 319 -17.48 8.74 31.20
N ASN A 320 -17.03 9.18 32.38
CA ASN A 320 -17.61 10.34 33.06
C ASN A 320 -16.67 11.54 33.26
N PHE A 321 -15.44 11.52 32.74
CA PHE A 321 -14.47 12.59 33.05
C PHE A 321 -14.89 13.97 32.51
N TYR A 322 -15.74 14.04 31.49
CA TYR A 322 -16.34 15.29 31.03
C TYR A 322 -17.25 15.94 32.08
N ASN A 323 -17.81 15.14 32.99
CA ASN A 323 -18.69 15.57 34.06
C ASN A 323 -17.91 15.90 35.35
N LYS A 324 -18.59 16.57 36.29
CA LYS A 324 -18.07 16.82 37.63
C LYS A 324 -18.11 15.53 38.45
N ILE A 325 -17.03 14.75 38.38
CA ILE A 325 -16.85 13.54 39.18
C ILE A 325 -15.90 13.81 40.36
N SER A 326 -16.23 13.22 41.51
CA SER A 326 -15.44 13.29 42.74
C SER A 326 -15.10 11.89 43.23
N LEU A 327 -14.09 11.76 44.09
CA LEU A 327 -13.78 10.50 44.76
C LEU A 327 -15.02 9.90 45.43
N LYS A 328 -15.84 10.74 46.08
CA LYS A 328 -17.05 10.31 46.77
C LYS A 328 -18.06 9.71 45.80
N THR A 329 -18.33 10.37 44.67
CA THR A 329 -19.28 9.85 43.66
C THR A 329 -18.80 8.53 43.06
N ILE A 330 -17.51 8.41 42.74
CA ILE A 330 -16.94 7.19 42.17
C ILE A 330 -16.98 6.04 43.17
N SER A 331 -16.64 6.32 44.43
CA SER A 331 -16.65 5.32 45.50
C SER A 331 -18.06 4.79 45.80
N ASN A 332 -19.06 5.66 45.78
CA ASN A 332 -20.47 5.27 45.93
C ASN A 332 -20.94 4.36 44.78
N GLU A 333 -20.58 4.69 43.54
CA GLU A 333 -20.97 3.88 42.37
C GLU A 333 -20.36 2.45 42.44
N ILE A 334 -19.11 2.35 42.88
CA ILE A 334 -18.38 1.08 42.92
C ILE A 334 -18.71 0.29 44.21
N GLY A 335 -19.38 0.91 45.18
CA GLY A 335 -19.74 0.28 46.45
C GLY A 335 -18.58 0.12 47.44
N ILE A 336 -17.65 1.09 47.48
CA ILE A 336 -16.45 1.05 48.33
C ILE A 336 -16.24 2.37 49.08
N SER A 337 -15.51 2.35 50.20
CA SER A 337 -15.23 3.60 50.93
C SER A 337 -14.25 4.50 50.16
N PRO A 338 -14.44 5.83 50.19
CA PRO A 338 -13.56 6.81 49.54
C PRO A 338 -12.07 6.63 49.88
N SER A 339 -11.78 6.42 51.17
CA SER A 339 -10.42 6.29 51.68
C SER A 339 -9.74 5.02 51.18
N HIS A 340 -10.47 3.90 51.14
CA HIS A 340 -9.94 2.64 50.63
C HIS A 340 -9.67 2.71 49.13
N LEU A 341 -10.62 3.27 48.36
CA LEU A 341 -10.45 3.48 46.93
C LEU A 341 -9.26 4.40 46.63
N SER A 342 -9.12 5.53 47.33
CA SER A 342 -7.99 6.44 47.11
C SER A 342 -6.64 5.78 47.39
N ARG A 343 -6.55 4.95 48.44
CA ARG A 343 -5.30 4.25 48.80
C ARG A 343 -4.95 3.17 47.78
N MET A 344 -5.92 2.34 47.40
CA MET A 344 -5.72 1.30 46.38
C MET A 344 -5.35 1.92 45.04
N PHE A 345 -6.11 2.92 44.58
CA PHE A 345 -5.88 3.58 43.31
C PHE A 345 -4.50 4.21 43.24
N LYS A 346 -4.06 4.92 44.30
CA LYS A 346 -2.72 5.51 44.32
C LYS A 346 -1.61 4.47 44.39
N LYS A 347 -1.81 3.38 45.13
CA LYS A 347 -0.84 2.28 45.22
C LYS A 347 -0.64 1.60 43.87
N GLU A 348 -1.72 1.38 43.14
CA GLU A 348 -1.68 0.63 41.88
C GLU A 348 -1.32 1.51 40.68
N THR A 349 -1.85 2.74 40.60
CA THR A 349 -1.64 3.63 39.45
C THR A 349 -0.49 4.62 39.62
N ASN A 350 0.07 4.75 40.83
CA ASN A 350 0.98 5.83 41.25
C ASN A 350 0.41 7.25 41.18
N PHE A 351 -0.86 7.42 40.77
CA PHE A 351 -1.53 8.70 40.68
C PHE A 351 -2.67 8.80 41.70
N THR A 352 -2.96 10.02 42.17
CA THR A 352 -4.27 10.26 42.79
C THR A 352 -5.37 10.23 41.73
N ILE A 353 -6.60 9.95 42.15
CA ILE A 353 -7.77 9.94 41.24
C ILE A 353 -7.93 11.30 40.54
N THR A 354 -7.73 12.41 41.26
CA THR A 354 -7.80 13.76 40.68
C THR A 354 -6.71 13.99 39.63
N GLU A 355 -5.48 13.56 39.88
CA GLU A 355 -4.40 13.64 38.89
C GLU A 355 -4.70 12.81 37.65
N PHE A 356 -5.27 11.62 37.84
CA PHE A 356 -5.64 10.73 36.74
C PHE A 356 -6.77 11.32 35.87
N ILE A 357 -7.81 11.87 36.50
CA ILE A 357 -8.89 12.60 35.80
C ILE A 357 -8.31 13.78 35.01
N ASN A 358 -7.45 14.58 35.63
CA ASN A 358 -6.82 15.72 34.97
C ASN A 358 -5.95 15.28 33.78
N LYS A 359 -5.17 14.21 33.93
CA LYS A 359 -4.37 13.64 32.83
C LYS A 359 -5.28 13.27 31.66
N MET A 360 -6.42 12.64 31.94
CA MET A 360 -7.40 12.28 30.92
C MET A 360 -7.97 13.49 30.17
N LYS A 361 -8.39 14.51 30.91
CA LYS A 361 -8.88 15.77 30.32
C LYS A 361 -7.83 16.46 29.44
N ILE A 362 -6.57 16.43 29.85
CA ILE A 362 -5.47 17.05 29.09
C ILE A 362 -5.14 16.28 27.82
N GLU A 363 -5.16 14.95 27.83
CA GLU A 363 -4.96 14.16 26.60
C GLU A 363 -6.04 14.46 25.56
N GLU A 364 -7.30 14.54 25.98
CA GLU A 364 -8.40 14.94 25.09
C GLU A 364 -8.24 16.39 24.60
N ALA A 365 -7.84 17.31 25.48
CA ALA A 365 -7.59 18.70 25.10
C ALA A 365 -6.46 18.82 24.06
N LYS A 366 -5.39 18.04 24.15
CA LYS A 366 -4.31 18.02 23.13
C LYS A 366 -4.87 17.66 21.77
N PHE A 367 -5.74 16.65 21.70
CA PHE A 367 -6.39 16.24 20.46
C PHE A 367 -7.25 17.36 19.87
N LEU A 368 -8.10 17.99 20.68
CA LEU A 368 -8.96 19.09 20.25
C LEU A 368 -8.17 20.32 19.79
N ILE A 369 -7.06 20.65 20.46
CA ILE A 369 -6.18 21.77 20.07
C ILE A 369 -5.60 21.52 18.68
N LYS A 370 -5.15 20.29 18.37
CA LYS A 370 -4.60 19.94 17.05
C LYS A 370 -5.60 20.08 15.90
N GLN A 371 -6.89 19.94 16.18
CA GLN A 371 -7.92 20.14 15.15
C GLN A 371 -8.12 21.61 14.80
N ASN A 372 -7.71 22.54 15.68
CA ASN A 372 -7.80 24.00 15.52
C ASN A 372 -9.19 24.52 15.10
N LYS A 373 -10.26 23.92 15.63
CA LYS A 373 -11.66 24.30 15.34
C LYS A 373 -12.35 25.08 16.46
N LEU A 374 -11.75 25.11 17.66
CA LEU A 374 -12.36 25.65 18.87
C LEU A 374 -11.37 26.57 19.58
N SER A 375 -11.87 27.58 20.29
CA SER A 375 -11.01 28.41 21.14
C SER A 375 -10.48 27.60 22.32
N ILE A 376 -9.33 28.01 22.87
CA ILE A 376 -8.74 27.34 24.05
C ILE A 376 -9.72 27.33 25.24
N THR A 377 -10.53 28.38 25.37
CA THR A 377 -11.58 28.47 26.39
C THR A 377 -12.68 27.44 26.17
N ASP A 378 -13.14 27.28 24.94
CA ASP A 378 -14.17 26.27 24.60
C ASP A 378 -13.63 24.85 24.80
N ILE A 379 -12.36 24.61 24.47
CA ILE A 379 -11.71 23.33 24.71
C ILE A 379 -11.67 23.03 26.20
N ALA A 380 -11.28 23.99 27.04
CA ALA A 380 -11.25 23.82 28.49
C ALA A 380 -12.63 23.44 29.05
N LEU A 381 -13.68 24.12 28.62
CA LEU A 381 -15.06 23.81 29.02
C LEU A 381 -15.50 22.44 28.50
N LYS A 382 -15.19 22.13 27.24
CA LYS A 382 -15.57 20.88 26.57
C LYS A 382 -14.94 19.65 27.22
N VAL A 383 -13.70 19.75 27.68
CA VAL A 383 -13.04 18.66 28.44
C VAL A 383 -13.38 18.67 29.93
N GLY A 384 -14.33 19.50 30.37
CA GLY A 384 -14.88 19.48 31.72
C GLY A 384 -14.06 20.24 32.77
N PHE A 385 -13.27 21.24 32.39
CA PHE A 385 -12.69 22.20 33.35
C PHE A 385 -13.65 23.37 33.57
N GLU A 386 -13.92 23.71 34.83
CA GLU A 386 -14.76 24.86 35.19
C GLU A 386 -14.03 26.20 35.03
N ASN A 387 -12.70 26.19 35.07
CA ASN A 387 -11.88 27.39 35.11
C ASN A 387 -10.73 27.30 34.09
N HIS A 388 -10.70 28.27 33.17
CA HIS A 388 -9.66 28.40 32.14
C HIS A 388 -8.24 28.52 32.73
N ASN A 389 -8.05 29.29 33.80
CA ASN A 389 -6.74 29.47 34.41
C ASN A 389 -6.23 28.16 35.01
N TYR A 390 -7.11 27.40 35.69
CA TYR A 390 -6.76 26.10 36.23
C TYR A 390 -6.42 25.10 35.11
N PHE A 391 -7.22 25.07 34.04
CA PHE A 391 -6.90 24.30 32.84
C PHE A 391 -5.50 24.64 32.30
N CYS A 392 -5.19 25.91 32.08
CA CYS A 392 -3.89 26.35 31.57
C CYS A 392 -2.73 25.93 32.49
N SER A 393 -2.89 26.04 33.81
CA SER A 393 -1.88 25.59 34.79
C SER A 393 -1.67 24.07 34.73
N VAL A 394 -2.74 23.29 34.69
CA VAL A 394 -2.67 21.83 34.61
C VAL A 394 -2.10 21.37 33.27
N PHE A 395 -2.52 21.99 32.17
CA PHE A 395 -2.00 21.72 30.83
C PHE A 395 -0.50 21.99 30.77
N LYS A 396 -0.04 23.15 31.27
CA LYS A 396 1.39 23.47 31.32
C LYS A 396 2.17 22.51 32.21
N LYS A 397 1.63 22.13 33.36
CA LYS A 397 2.28 21.17 34.26
C LYS A 397 2.48 19.80 33.61
N LEU A 398 1.49 19.33 32.84
CA LEU A 398 1.52 17.99 32.23
C LEU A 398 2.18 17.93 30.85
N THR A 399 2.26 19.06 30.15
CA THR A 399 2.79 19.11 28.77
C THR A 399 4.07 19.92 28.64
N TYR A 400 4.46 20.66 29.68
CA TYR A 400 5.54 21.66 29.69
C TYR A 400 5.30 22.89 28.80
N TYR A 401 4.15 22.97 28.12
CA TYR A 401 3.78 24.09 27.24
C TYR A 401 2.43 24.67 27.65
N THR A 402 2.21 25.96 27.41
CA THR A 402 0.85 26.51 27.49
C THR A 402 -0.02 25.95 26.34
N PRO A 403 -1.36 25.90 26.47
CA PRO A 403 -2.22 25.45 25.37
C PRO A 403 -1.97 26.21 24.06
N LYS A 404 -1.66 27.52 24.14
CA LYS A 404 -1.36 28.37 22.99
C LYS A 404 0.00 28.04 22.37
N GLU A 405 1.02 27.82 23.18
CA GLU A 405 2.34 27.35 22.70
C GLU A 405 2.23 25.96 22.05
N TYR A 406 1.39 25.09 22.62
CA TYR A 406 1.14 23.76 22.08
C TYR A 406 0.47 23.82 20.71
N LEU A 407 -0.49 24.73 20.51
CA LEU A 407 -1.13 24.97 19.21
C LEU A 407 -0.13 25.41 18.12
N LEU A 408 0.85 26.24 18.48
CA LEU A 408 1.86 26.73 17.53
C LEU A 408 2.92 25.67 17.17
N LYS A 409 3.02 24.59 17.95
CA LYS A 409 3.92 23.45 17.71
C LYS A 409 3.24 22.25 17.04
N ALA A 410 1.92 22.22 17.04
CA ALA A 410 1.09 21.17 16.45
C ALA A 410 0.96 21.37 14.94
#